data_AF-A0A971B1Z9-F1
#
_entry.id   AF-A0A971B1Z9-F1
#
_cell.length_a   1.000
_cell.length_b   1.000
_cell.length_c   1.000
_cell.angle_alpha   90.00
_cell.angle_beta   90.00
_cell.angle_gamma   90.00
#
_symmetry.space_group_name_H-M   'P 1'
#
loop_
_entity.id
_entity.type
_entity.pdbx_description
1 polymer ?
#
loop_
_entity_poly.entity_id
_entity_poly.type
_entity_poly.pdbx_seq_one_letter_code
_entity_poly.pdbx_strand_id
1 'polypeptide(L)' 'MPESVDPLITKLLHRLHDADPTVRRNAVGALRLHGRRASCAAAELARLTHDADDSVRQEAQRALSRLRDSAA' A
#
# COMPACT_ATOMS: atom_id res chain seq x y z
N MET A 1 -15.95 5.24 18.48
CA MET A 1 -14.57 5.73 18.33
C MET A 1 -14.19 5.51 16.88
N PRO A 2 -13.88 6.54 16.07
CA PRO A 2 -13.45 6.28 14.71
C PRO A 2 -12.16 5.46 14.82
N GLU A 3 -12.09 4.34 14.09
CA GLU A 3 -10.92 3.47 14.06
C GLU A 3 -9.69 4.34 13.80
N SER A 4 -8.85 4.52 14.82
CA SER A 4 -7.67 5.37 14.70
C SER A 4 -6.79 4.76 13.62
N VAL A 5 -6.73 5.42 12.46
CA VAL A 5 -5.84 5.05 11.38
C VAL A 5 -4.45 4.95 12.01
N ASP A 6 -3.87 3.75 11.94
CA ASP A 6 -2.61 3.47 12.61
C ASP A 6 -1.57 4.50 12.13
N PRO A 7 -0.91 5.26 13.04
CA PRO A 7 0.09 6.25 12.65
C PRO A 7 1.17 5.66 11.74
N LEU A 8 1.42 4.35 11.85
CA LEU A 8 2.31 3.62 10.96
C LEU A 8 1.76 3.57 9.52
N ILE A 9 0.48 3.30 9.33
CA ILE A 9 -0.18 3.30 8.01
C ILE A 9 -0.09 4.69 7.38
N THR A 10 -0.33 5.75 8.15
CA THR A 10 -0.16 7.13 7.66
C THR A 10 1.28 7.42 7.23
N LYS A 11 2.29 6.93 7.96
CA LYS A 11 3.69 7.06 7.55
C LYS A 11 3.99 6.27 6.27
N LEU A 12 3.46 5.06 6.15
CA LEU A 12 3.63 4.23 4.95
C LEU A 12 2.99 4.87 3.73
N LEU A 13 1.82 5.50 3.88
CA LEU A 13 1.17 6.27 2.80
C LEU A 13 2.07 7.38 2.26
N HIS A 14 2.76 8.14 3.13
CA HIS A 14 3.71 9.16 2.67
C HIS A 14 4.88 8.53 1.89
N ARG A 15 5.34 7.33 2.28
CA ARG A 15 6.43 6.62 1.60
C ARG A 15 6.04 6.04 0.24
N LEU A 16 4.75 5.99 -0.09
CA LEU A 16 4.29 5.63 -1.44
C LEU A 16 4.62 6.69 -2.48
N HIS A 17 4.94 7.92 -2.06
CA HIS A 17 5.30 9.04 -2.94
C HIS A 17 6.80 9.37 -2.90
N ASP A 18 7.61 8.49 -2.31
CA ASP A 18 9.06 8.68 -2.23
C ASP A 18 9.69 8.60 -3.63
N ALA A 19 10.76 9.35 -3.87
CA ALA A 19 11.44 9.37 -5.16
C ALA A 19 12.10 8.03 -5.49
N ASP A 20 12.57 7.31 -4.46
CA ASP A 20 13.20 6.01 -4.62
C ASP A 20 12.15 4.90 -4.82
N PRO A 21 12.17 4.19 -5.96
CA PRO A 21 11.23 3.09 -6.22
C PRO A 21 11.34 1.95 -5.20
N THR A 22 12.52 1.72 -4.63
CA THR A 22 12.75 0.73 -3.57
C THR A 22 11.97 1.10 -2.31
N VAL A 23 11.97 2.40 -1.95
CA VAL A 23 11.21 2.90 -0.80
C VAL A 23 9.71 2.76 -1.05
N ARG A 24 9.22 3.15 -2.24
CA ARG A 24 7.81 2.96 -2.63
C ARG A 24 7.41 1.49 -2.54
N ARG A 25 8.19 0.58 -3.12
CA ARG A 25 7.95 -0.87 -3.09
C ARG A 25 7.90 -1.41 -1.66
N ASN A 26 8.84 -1.00 -0.80
CA ASN A 26 8.88 -1.44 0.59
C ASN A 26 7.65 -0.96 1.36
N ALA A 27 7.19 0.27 1.11
CA ALA A 27 5.98 0.81 1.70
C ALA A 27 4.73 0.01 1.28
N VAL A 28 4.61 -0.32 -0.01
CA VAL A 28 3.55 -1.20 -0.54
C VAL A 28 3.57 -2.57 0.14
N GLY A 29 4.76 -3.19 0.26
CA GLY A 29 4.92 -4.49 0.91
C GLY A 29 4.49 -4.46 2.38
N ALA A 30 4.84 -3.40 3.10
CA ALA A 30 4.41 -3.22 4.49
C ALA A 30 2.90 -3.07 4.62
N LEU A 31 2.27 -2.26 3.76
CA LEU A 31 0.81 -2.10 3.73
C LEU A 31 0.09 -3.42 3.41
N ARG A 32 0.64 -4.22 2.49
CA ARG A 32 0.13 -5.56 2.18
C ARG A 32 0.13 -6.49 3.40
N LEU A 33 1.17 -6.42 4.25
CA LEU A 33 1.26 -7.23 5.47
C LEU A 33 0.25 -6.81 6.54
N HIS A 34 -0.20 -5.55 6.52
CA HIS A 34 -1.20 -5.04 7.47
C HIS A 34 -2.64 -5.44 7.12
N GLY A 35 -2.89 -5.96 5.91
CA GLY A 35 -4.20 -6.49 5.52
C GLY A 35 -5.34 -5.46 5.65
N ARG A 36 -6.53 -5.87 6.14
CA ARG A 36 -7.71 -4.98 6.28
C ARG A 36 -7.43 -3.66 6.99
N ARG A 37 -6.46 -3.58 7.90
CA ARG A 37 -6.13 -2.31 8.58
C ARG A 37 -5.63 -1.24 7.59
N ALA A 38 -4.96 -1.67 6.52
CA ALA A 38 -4.47 -0.79 5.46
C ALA A 38 -5.48 -0.58 4.32
N SER A 39 -6.77 -0.88 4.51
CA SER A 39 -7.81 -0.66 3.48
C SER A 39 -7.88 0.79 3.01
N CYS A 40 -7.58 1.75 3.88
CA CYS A 40 -7.50 3.17 3.52
C CYS A 40 -6.42 3.47 2.47
N ALA A 41 -5.42 2.60 2.31
CA ALA A 41 -4.37 2.73 1.31
C ALA A 41 -4.75 2.14 -0.06
N ALA A 42 -5.92 1.51 -0.20
CA ALA A 42 -6.32 0.86 -1.45
C ALA A 42 -6.35 1.84 -2.65
N ALA A 43 -6.81 3.08 -2.45
CA ALA A 43 -6.81 4.09 -3.51
C ALA A 43 -5.39 4.39 -4.01
N GLU A 44 -4.42 4.49 -3.08
CA GLU A 44 -3.06 4.87 -3.41
C GLU A 44 -2.23 3.72 -3.98
N LEU A 45 -2.50 2.50 -3.49
CA LEU A 45 -2.01 1.29 -4.13
C LEU A 45 -2.53 1.13 -5.56
N ALA A 46 -3.78 1.52 -5.84
CA ALA A 46 -4.32 1.52 -7.20
C ALA A 46 -3.56 2.47 -8.13
N ARG A 47 -3.09 3.63 -7.64
CA ARG A 47 -2.25 4.52 -8.44
C ARG A 47 -0.89 3.91 -8.74
N LEU A 48 -0.26 3.26 -7.75
CA LEU A 48 1.04 2.60 -7.92
C LEU A 48 1.02 1.40 -8.87
N THR A 49 -0.16 0.87 -9.24
CA THR A 49 -0.24 -0.11 -10.33
C THR A 49 0.15 0.45 -11.70
N HIS A 50 0.30 1.77 -11.82
CA HIS A 50 0.79 2.50 -13.00
C HIS A 50 2.14 3.20 -12.74
N ASP A 51 2.86 2.81 -11.68
CA ASP A 51 4.17 3.37 -11.37
C ASP A 51 5.17 3.13 -12.51
N ALA A 52 6.15 4.03 -12.66
CA ALA A 52 7.20 3.89 -13.65
C ALA A 52 8.06 2.63 -13.42
N ASP A 53 8.21 2.20 -12.17
CA ASP A 53 8.98 1.01 -11.80
C ASP A 53 8.12 -0.26 -11.85
N ASP A 54 8.58 -1.24 -12.62
CA ASP A 54 7.90 -2.52 -12.82
C ASP A 54 7.72 -3.32 -11.51
N SER A 55 8.70 -3.25 -10.61
CA SER A 55 8.65 -3.96 -9.33
C SER A 55 7.61 -3.34 -8.40
N VAL A 56 7.50 -2.00 -8.39
CA VAL A 56 6.46 -1.28 -7.66
C VAL A 56 5.07 -1.64 -8.19
N ARG A 57 4.89 -1.66 -9.52
CA ARG A 57 3.61 -2.04 -10.13
C ARG A 57 3.15 -3.44 -9.71
N GLN A 58 4.04 -4.43 -9.79
CA GLN A 58 3.73 -5.81 -9.41
C GLN A 58 3.38 -5.94 -7.92
N GLU A 59 4.13 -5.28 -7.04
CA GLU A 59 3.87 -5.36 -5.60
C GLU A 59 2.57 -4.65 -5.24
N ALA A 60 2.22 -3.55 -5.93
CA ALA A 60 0.97 -2.82 -5.73
C ALA A 60 -0.25 -3.68 -6.11
N GLN A 61 -0.19 -4.39 -7.23
CA GLN A 61 -1.24 -5.34 -7.63
C GLN A 61 -1.43 -6.46 -6.58
N ARG A 62 -0.32 -7.03 -6.08
CA ARG A 62 -0.37 -8.05 -5.02
C ARG A 62 -0.97 -7.51 -3.72
N ALA A 63 -0.63 -6.28 -3.35
CA ALA A 63 -1.16 -5.62 -2.15
C ALA A 63 -2.68 -5.43 -2.25
N LEU A 64 -3.17 -4.94 -3.40
CA LEU A 64 -4.60 -4.78 -3.66
C LEU A 64 -5.37 -6.10 -3.61
N SER A 65 -4.84 -7.16 -4.24
CA SER A 65 -5.46 -8.48 -4.17
C SER A 65 -5.57 -8.98 -2.73
N ARG A 66 -4.53 -8.81 -1.92
CA ARG A 66 -4.55 -9.24 -0.52
C ARG A 66 -5.50 -8.43 0.36
N LEU A 67 -5.63 -7.12 0.10
CA LEU A 67 -6.61 -6.26 0.76
C LEU A 67 -8.05 -6.68 0.42
N ARG A 68 -8.31 -7.07 -0.83
CA ARG A 68 -9.62 -7.56 -1.30
C ARG A 68 -9.95 -8.97 -0.82
N ASP A 69 -8.96 -9.86 -0.75
CA ASP A 69 -9.15 -11.25 -0.33
C ASP A 69 -9.35 -11.35 1.18
N SER A 70 -8.71 -10.43 1.90
CA SER A 70 -9.08 -10.12 3.28
C SER A 70 -10.43 -9.38 3.34
N ALA A 71 -11.38 -9.51 2.41
CA ALA A 71 -12.76 -9.04 2.57
C ALA A 71 -13.74 -10.16 2.92
N ALA A 72 -13.36 -11.43 2.75
CA ALA A 72 -14.19 -12.62 3.00
C ALA A 72 -14.43 -12.92 4.48
#